data_AF-A0A2M9WEB1-F1
#
_entry.id   AF-A0A2M9WEB1-F1
#
_cell.length_a   1.000
_cell.length_b   1.000
_cell.length_c   1.000
_cell.angle_alpha   90.00
_cell.angle_beta   90.00
_cell.angle_gamma   90.00
#
_symmetry.space_group_name_H-M   'P 1'
#
loop_
_entity.id
_entity.type
_entity.pdbx_description
1 polymer ?
#
loop_
_entity_poly.entity_id
_entity_poly.type
_entity_poly.pdbx_seq_one_letter_code
_entity_poly.pdbx_strand_id
1 'polypeptide(L)'
;MSHSLLHELLPRRLHACEAVRTTQARKKELTEEALARSAAPHVEKVIAEIEKAAMAGRGKCSYTFETDSDVAEFACDYIRMTGYQVEEIAEKGNGYTVVIHWWE
;
A
#
# COMPACT_ATOMS: atom_id res chain seq x y z
N MET A 1 -32.20 25.01 23.68
CA MET A 1 -31.64 23.73 23.22
C MET A 1 -30.14 23.91 23.09
N SER A 2 -29.40 23.34 24.03
CA SER A 2 -27.95 23.50 24.20
C SER A 2 -27.23 22.27 23.66
N HIS A 3 -26.53 22.41 22.52
CA HIS A 3 -25.53 21.44 22.11
C HIS A 3 -24.15 22.10 22.06
N SER A 4 -23.32 21.66 22.99
CA SER A 4 -21.85 21.60 22.93
C SER A 4 -21.05 22.91 22.92
N LEU A 5 -20.77 23.44 24.11
CA LEU A 5 -19.65 24.36 24.40
C LEU A 5 -18.50 23.67 25.15
N LEU A 6 -18.46 22.32 25.17
CA LEU A 6 -17.36 21.59 25.82
C LEU A 6 -16.05 21.66 25.00
N HIS A 7 -16.16 21.89 23.69
CA HIS A 7 -15.00 22.03 22.80
C HIS A 7 -14.30 23.39 22.91
N GLU A 8 -14.93 24.39 23.55
CA GLU A 8 -14.35 25.73 23.76
C GLU A 8 -13.63 25.88 25.12
N LEU A 9 -13.78 24.91 26.02
CA LEU A 9 -13.22 24.93 27.37
C LEU A 9 -11.89 24.20 27.52
N LEU A 10 -11.36 23.58 26.45
CA LEU A 10 -10.07 22.92 26.52
C LEU A 10 -8.94 23.97 26.52
N PRO A 11 -7.94 23.86 27.43
CA PRO A 11 -6.76 24.71 27.40
C PRO A 11 -6.15 24.76 25.99
N ARG A 12 -5.77 25.94 25.50
CA ARG A 12 -5.16 26.14 24.16
C ARG A 12 -4.03 25.14 23.84
N ARG A 13 -3.32 24.65 24.87
CA ARG A 13 -2.28 23.62 24.75
C ARG A 13 -2.82 22.25 24.31
N LEU A 14 -4.00 21.83 24.77
CA LEU A 14 -4.65 20.59 24.36
C LEU A 14 -5.19 20.67 22.92
N HIS A 15 -5.72 21.84 22.52
CA HIS A 15 -6.08 22.11 21.13
C HIS A 15 -4.89 22.07 20.17
N ALA A 16 -3.74 22.59 20.57
CA ALA A 16 -2.52 22.49 19.76
C ALA A 16 -2.05 21.04 19.62
N CYS A 17 -2.14 20.23 20.68
CA CYS A 17 -1.80 18.81 20.61
C CYS A 17 -2.77 18.01 19.72
N GLU A 18 -4.07 18.29 19.77
CA GLU A 18 -5.08 17.64 18.94
C GLU A 18 -4.97 18.07 17.46
N ALA A 19 -4.73 19.36 17.19
CA ALA A 19 -4.45 19.87 15.85
C ALA A 19 -3.15 19.27 15.25
N VAL A 20 -2.10 19.10 16.07
CA VAL A 20 -0.85 18.45 15.62
C VAL A 20 -1.09 16.97 15.32
N ARG A 21 -1.81 16.24 16.18
CA ARG A 21 -2.13 14.82 15.95
C ARG A 21 -2.98 14.63 14.69
N THR A 22 -4.02 15.44 14.51
CA THR A 22 -4.88 15.39 13.32
C THR A 22 -4.11 15.76 12.04
N THR A 23 -3.22 16.75 12.11
CA THR A 23 -2.37 17.12 10.95
C THR A 23 -1.37 16.02 10.61
N GLN A 24 -0.77 15.37 11.61
CA GLN A 24 0.12 14.22 11.41
C GLN A 24 -0.63 13.02 10.82
N ALA A 25 -1.82 12.71 11.33
CA ALA A 25 -2.68 11.66 10.80
C ALA A 25 -3.05 11.94 9.34
N ARG A 26 -3.53 13.16 9.04
CA ARG A 26 -3.88 13.57 7.67
C ARG A 26 -2.68 13.56 6.73
N LYS A 27 -1.49 13.95 7.21
CA LYS A 27 -0.25 13.86 6.42
C LYS A 27 0.09 12.41 6.11
N LYS A 28 -0.06 11.51 7.08
CA LYS A 28 0.13 10.07 6.88
C LYS A 28 -0.85 9.51 5.83
N GLU A 29 -2.14 9.82 5.97
CA GLU A 29 -3.17 9.43 4.99
C GLU A 29 -2.86 9.92 3.57
N LEU A 30 -2.45 11.18 3.40
CA LEU A 30 -2.06 11.71 2.09
C LEU A 30 -0.85 11.00 1.51
N THR A 31 0.09 10.55 2.36
CA THR A 31 1.28 9.82 1.92
C THR A 31 0.91 8.41 1.48
N GLU A 32 0.06 7.73 2.24
CA GLU A 32 -0.49 6.41 1.88
C GLU A 32 -1.33 6.48 0.60
N GLU A 33 -2.13 7.54 0.42
CA GLU A 33 -2.92 7.74 -0.78
C GLU A 33 -2.04 7.99 -2.02
N ALA A 34 -0.95 8.75 -1.87
CA ALA A 34 0.02 8.96 -2.93
C ALA A 34 0.74 7.64 -3.31
N LEU A 35 1.14 6.84 -2.32
CA LEU A 35 1.73 5.53 -2.54
C LEU A 35 0.75 4.58 -3.24
N ALA A 36 -0.51 4.56 -2.82
CA ALA A 36 -1.55 3.74 -3.44
C ALA A 36 -1.75 4.11 -4.92
N ARG A 37 -1.80 5.41 -5.25
CA ARG A 37 -1.91 5.87 -6.65
C ARG A 37 -0.69 5.46 -7.48
N SER A 38 0.50 5.54 -6.92
CA SER A 38 1.74 5.13 -7.60
C SER A 38 1.84 3.61 -7.76
N ALA A 39 1.37 2.83 -6.79
CA ALA A 39 1.41 1.38 -6.79
C ALA A 39 0.33 0.72 -7.66
N ALA A 40 -0.84 1.35 -7.80
CA ALA A 40 -1.98 0.85 -8.59
C ALA A 40 -1.61 0.31 -9.99
N PRO A 41 -0.88 1.05 -10.86
CA PRO A 41 -0.53 0.54 -12.19
C PRO A 41 0.42 -0.66 -12.15
N HIS A 42 1.22 -0.81 -11.09
CA HIS A 42 2.10 -1.97 -10.94
C HIS A 42 1.29 -3.19 -10.47
N VAL A 43 0.38 -3.00 -9.53
CA VAL A 43 -0.53 -4.05 -9.07
C VAL A 43 -1.37 -4.60 -10.22
N GLU A 44 -1.96 -3.74 -11.06
CA GLU A 44 -2.74 -4.18 -12.23
C GLU A 44 -1.91 -5.02 -13.20
N LYS A 45 -0.67 -4.61 -13.48
CA LYS A 45 0.25 -5.37 -14.34
C LYS A 45 0.61 -6.73 -13.74
N VAL A 46 0.84 -6.77 -12.43
CA VAL A 46 1.15 -8.02 -11.72
C VAL A 46 -0.03 -8.98 -11.81
N ILE A 47 -1.25 -8.51 -11.54
CA ILE A 47 -2.46 -9.33 -11.64
C ILE A 47 -2.64 -9.86 -13.06
N ALA A 48 -2.43 -9.04 -14.09
CA ALA A 48 -2.51 -9.51 -15.48
C ALA A 48 -1.47 -10.60 -15.80
N GLU A 49 -0.25 -10.51 -15.27
CA GLU A 49 0.77 -11.55 -15.44
C GLU A 49 0.42 -12.83 -14.65
N ILE A 50 -0.20 -12.71 -13.48
CA ILE A 50 -0.74 -13.84 -12.73
C ILE A 50 -1.83 -14.55 -13.55
N GLU A 51 -2.83 -13.82 -14.06
CA GLU A 51 -3.92 -14.38 -14.87
C GLU A 51 -3.39 -15.08 -16.12
N LYS A 52 -2.41 -14.46 -16.80
CA LYS A 52 -1.74 -15.04 -17.97
C LYS A 52 -1.00 -16.33 -17.63
N ALA A 53 -0.32 -16.37 -16.48
CA ALA A 53 0.36 -17.57 -16.01
C ALA A 53 -0.63 -18.66 -15.59
N ALA A 54 -1.74 -18.30 -14.96
CA ALA A 54 -2.82 -19.22 -14.60
C ALA A 54 -3.48 -19.83 -15.85
N MET A 55 -3.76 -19.02 -16.88
CA MET A 55 -4.25 -19.51 -18.18
C MET A 55 -3.27 -20.48 -18.86
N ALA A 56 -1.97 -20.37 -18.56
CA ALA A 56 -0.94 -21.29 -19.05
C ALA A 56 -0.76 -22.54 -18.15
N GLY A 57 -1.58 -22.72 -17.12
CA GLY A 57 -1.52 -23.84 -16.17
C GLY A 57 -0.34 -23.76 -15.20
N ARG A 58 0.14 -22.56 -14.87
CA ARG A 58 1.21 -22.34 -13.89
C ARG A 58 0.61 -21.87 -12.57
N GLY A 59 1.10 -22.38 -11.44
CA GLY A 59 0.75 -21.92 -10.09
C GLY A 59 1.69 -20.85 -9.52
N LYS A 60 2.53 -20.24 -10.37
CA LYS A 60 3.47 -19.18 -9.97
C LYS A 60 3.84 -18.24 -11.12
N CYS A 61 4.12 -16.99 -10.81
CA CYS A 61 4.74 -16.01 -11.72
C CYS A 61 5.87 -15.24 -11.03
N SER A 62 6.77 -14.67 -11.83
CA SER A 62 7.80 -13.75 -11.38
C SER A 62 7.58 -12.39 -12.03
N TYR A 63 7.56 -11.32 -11.25
CA TYR A 63 7.40 -9.95 -11.74
C TYR A 63 8.50 -9.06 -11.20
N THR A 64 9.05 -8.17 -12.03
CA THR A 64 10.07 -7.21 -11.61
C THR A 64 9.48 -5.80 -11.58
N PHE A 65 9.51 -5.18 -10.39
CA PHE A 65 9.18 -3.78 -10.20
C PHE A 65 10.40 -2.90 -10.50
N GLU A 66 10.28 -2.04 -11.49
CA GLU A 66 11.25 -0.97 -11.79
C GLU A 66 10.75 0.35 -11.17
N THR A 67 10.69 0.40 -9.83
CA THR A 67 10.15 1.53 -9.07
C THR A 67 10.83 1.64 -7.70
N ASP A 68 10.50 2.70 -6.96
CA ASP A 68 11.00 2.92 -5.60
C ASP A 68 10.61 1.78 -4.66
N SER A 69 11.45 1.50 -3.66
CA SER A 69 11.22 0.44 -2.65
C SER A 69 9.84 0.51 -2.03
N ASP A 70 9.41 1.72 -1.65
CA ASP A 70 8.18 1.95 -0.90
C ASP A 70 6.95 1.65 -1.76
N VAL A 71 7.03 1.92 -3.07
CA VAL A 71 5.96 1.62 -4.03
C VAL A 71 5.92 0.12 -4.31
N ALA A 72 7.08 -0.54 -4.44
CA ALA A 72 7.16 -1.97 -4.64
C ALA A 72 6.63 -2.74 -3.41
N GLU A 73 6.99 -2.32 -2.21
CA GLU A 73 6.51 -2.91 -0.95
C GLU A 73 5.01 -2.73 -0.79
N PHE A 74 4.49 -1.52 -1.03
CA PHE A 74 3.05 -1.27 -0.99
C PHE A 74 2.27 -2.12 -2.01
N ALA A 75 2.80 -2.26 -3.23
CA ALA A 75 2.20 -3.12 -4.24
C ALA A 75 2.18 -4.60 -3.79
N CYS A 76 3.26 -5.08 -3.18
CA CYS A 76 3.33 -6.44 -2.64
C CYS A 76 2.33 -6.66 -1.51
N ASP A 77 2.19 -5.70 -0.60
CA ASP A 77 1.20 -5.78 0.48
C ASP A 77 -0.23 -5.81 -0.07
N TYR A 78 -0.52 -5.02 -1.10
CA TYR A 78 -1.81 -5.08 -1.78
C TYR A 78 -2.07 -6.46 -2.40
N ILE A 79 -1.07 -7.05 -3.05
CA ILE A 79 -1.15 -8.39 -3.66
C ILE A 79 -1.36 -9.47 -2.57
N ARG A 80 -0.74 -9.32 -1.40
CA ARG A 80 -0.98 -10.21 -0.24
C ARG A 80 -2.42 -10.07 0.25
N MET A 81 -2.95 -8.85 0.32
CA MET A 81 -4.33 -8.59 0.75
C MET A 81 -5.38 -9.18 -0.20
N THR A 82 -5.08 -9.28 -1.50
CA THR A 82 -5.97 -9.93 -2.48
C THR A 82 -5.94 -11.47 -2.41
N GLY A 83 -5.05 -12.05 -1.61
CA GLY A 83 -5.00 -13.48 -1.32
C GLY A 83 -3.86 -14.24 -2.01
N TYR A 84 -2.96 -13.55 -2.71
CA TYR A 84 -1.79 -14.17 -3.33
C TYR A 84 -0.63 -14.30 -2.34
N GLN A 85 0.17 -15.36 -2.48
CA GLN A 85 1.34 -15.59 -1.64
C GLN A 85 2.59 -15.00 -2.33
N VAL A 86 3.24 -14.03 -1.69
CA VAL A 86 4.47 -13.38 -2.20
C VAL A 86 5.66 -13.92 -1.42
N GLU A 87 6.52 -14.74 -2.05
CA GLU A 87 7.57 -15.50 -1.34
C GLU A 87 8.92 -14.79 -1.28
N GLU A 88 9.30 -14.00 -2.28
CA GLU A 88 10.65 -13.43 -2.35
C GLU A 88 10.61 -12.03 -2.92
N ILE A 89 11.35 -11.09 -2.32
CA ILE A 89 11.69 -9.79 -2.88
C ILE A 89 13.21 -9.81 -3.06
N ALA A 90 13.66 -10.14 -4.26
CA ALA A 90 15.08 -10.11 -4.60
C ALA A 90 15.38 -8.76 -5.27
N GLU A 91 16.19 -7.93 -4.62
CA GLU A 91 16.72 -6.71 -5.24
C GLU A 91 17.69 -7.11 -6.35
N LYS A 92 17.40 -6.70 -7.59
CA LYS A 92 18.18 -7.07 -8.77
C LYS A 92 18.51 -5.82 -9.58
N GLY A 93 19.61 -5.15 -9.20
CA GLY A 93 20.04 -3.91 -9.85
C GLY A 93 19.12 -2.74 -9.48
N ASN A 94 18.43 -2.15 -10.45
CA ASN A 94 17.55 -0.98 -10.26
C ASN A 94 16.08 -1.36 -9.98
N GLY A 95 15.80 -2.56 -9.48
CA GLY A 95 14.43 -3.03 -9.29
C GLY A 95 14.30 -4.22 -8.36
N TYR A 96 13.05 -4.54 -8.02
CA TYR A 96 12.67 -5.59 -7.08
C TYR A 96 11.95 -6.71 -7.83
N THR A 97 12.55 -7.89 -7.91
CA THR A 97 11.88 -9.07 -8.45
C THR A 97 11.11 -9.77 -7.35
N VAL A 98 9.82 -9.99 -7.60
CA VAL A 98 8.96 -10.76 -6.73
C VAL A 98 8.49 -12.05 -7.35
N VAL A 99 8.41 -13.10 -6.54
CA VAL A 99 7.81 -14.37 -6.92
C VAL A 99 6.47 -14.51 -6.22
N ILE A 100 5.43 -14.72 -7.01
CA ILE A 100 4.05 -14.78 -6.56
C ILE A 100 3.50 -16.17 -6.85
N HIS A 101 2.89 -16.76 -5.84
CA HIS A 101 2.32 -18.09 -5.83
C HIS A 101 0.82 -18.00 -5.54
N TRP A 102 0.04 -18.89 -6.17
CA TRP A 102 -1.36 -19.09 -5.85
C TRP A 102 -1.67 -20.59 -5.91
N TRP A 103 -2.57 -21.01 -5.03
CA TRP A 103 -3.06 -22.37 -4.98
C TRP A 103 -4.32 -22.43 -5.86
N GLU A 104 -4.36 -23.39 -6.80
CA GLU A 104 -5.59 -23.75 -7.54
C GLU A 104 -6.62 -24.41 -6.61
#